data_AF-A0A968XGI9-F1
#
_entry.id   AF-A0A968XGI9-F1
#
_cell.length_a   1.000
_cell.length_b   1.000
_cell.length_c   1.000
_cell.angle_alpha   90.00
_cell.angle_beta   90.00
_cell.angle_gamma   90.00
#
_symmetry.space_group_name_H-M   'P 1'
#
loop_
_entity.id
_entity.type
_entity.pdbx_description
1 polymer ?
#
loop_
_entity_poly.entity_id
_entity_poly.type
_entity_poly.pdbx_seq_one_letter_code
_entity_poly.pdbx_strand_id
1 'polypeptide(L)'
;MRRKAGDAGRSFAVVASEVKKLAGDSRMAAVEITQTVNSLGNEAGKFMEQITSGADTSHDAQDRFSSLNNMIAEVAGAVSKVGECNGEIAQSAATVKLRLGELKSAQHNVKKSNNKLSTLLVDAHDKITDLDINASKMFDQIVHAGMSPVDEPYVEQALSYAEKFRAMTQKALDQGILSEAELFDRNYQQISGSNPPRYRSRLTDWADANWRPLFDKLRGENNLSVICSAEDGFLPTHMSDYCKAPTGDPEHDNAWCRNGIIVKNGVDIPAKESTADYMMAVYAHEGGTHETFRNIYVPLYFNGRRWGDFELAYSIRDSKHI
;
A
#
# COMPACT_ATOMS: atom_id res chain seq x y z
N MET A 1 -120.00 75.04 -7.51
CA MET A 1 -120.45 76.45 -7.66
C MET A 1 -120.25 76.94 -9.09
N ARG A 2 -121.18 76.60 -10.01
CA ARG A 2 -121.13 77.01 -11.43
C ARG A 2 -122.48 77.63 -11.81
N ARG A 3 -122.64 78.93 -11.54
CA ARG A 3 -123.67 79.82 -12.13
C ARG A 3 -123.49 81.23 -11.56
N LYS A 4 -122.51 81.96 -12.12
CA LYS A 4 -122.40 83.44 -12.13
C LYS A 4 -121.20 83.85 -13.02
N ALA A 5 -121.21 83.38 -14.27
CA ALA A 5 -120.40 83.88 -15.38
C ALA A 5 -120.76 83.05 -16.64
N GLY A 6 -121.67 83.56 -17.48
CA GLY A 6 -121.88 83.03 -18.83
C GLY A 6 -120.67 83.31 -19.73
N ASP A 7 -120.64 82.71 -20.94
CA ASP A 7 -119.65 82.70 -22.05
C ASP A 7 -118.15 82.88 -21.75
N ALA A 8 -117.73 83.83 -20.92
CA ALA A 8 -116.36 83.98 -20.41
C ALA A 8 -115.85 82.77 -19.62
N GLY A 9 -116.72 81.86 -19.14
CA GLY A 9 -116.33 80.66 -18.38
C GLY A 9 -115.86 79.45 -19.21
N ARG A 10 -116.08 79.45 -20.53
CA ARG A 10 -115.67 78.34 -21.43
C ARG A 10 -114.17 78.36 -21.72
N SER A 11 -113.60 79.55 -21.95
CA SER A 11 -112.16 79.75 -22.15
C SER A 11 -111.34 79.35 -20.91
N PHE A 12 -111.80 79.71 -19.69
CA PHE A 12 -111.14 79.28 -18.46
C PHE A 12 -111.16 77.76 -18.23
N ALA A 13 -112.20 77.05 -18.70
CA ALA A 13 -112.27 75.59 -18.57
C ALA A 13 -111.27 74.88 -19.49
N VAL A 14 -111.06 75.39 -20.70
CA VAL A 14 -110.06 74.87 -21.66
C VAL A 14 -108.64 75.15 -21.17
N VAL A 15 -108.39 76.35 -20.66
CA VAL A 15 -107.10 76.69 -20.02
C VAL A 15 -106.86 75.81 -18.80
N ALA A 16 -107.88 75.52 -17.98
CA ALA A 16 -107.74 74.63 -16.83
C ALA A 16 -107.46 73.16 -17.21
N SER A 17 -108.04 72.63 -18.30
CA SER A 17 -107.72 71.29 -18.79
C SER A 17 -106.32 71.20 -19.39
N GLU A 18 -105.88 72.23 -20.09
CA GLU A 18 -104.54 72.30 -20.67
C GLU A 18 -103.46 72.42 -19.59
N VAL A 19 -103.69 73.26 -18.58
CA VAL A 19 -102.84 73.34 -17.39
C VAL A 19 -102.80 72.02 -16.63
N LYS A 20 -103.92 71.29 -16.53
CA LYS A 20 -103.96 69.97 -15.87
C LYS A 20 -103.17 68.90 -16.64
N LYS A 21 -103.24 68.92 -17.98
CA LYS A 21 -102.47 68.02 -18.85
C LYS A 21 -100.97 68.35 -18.78
N LEU A 22 -100.61 69.63 -18.94
CA LEU A 22 -99.23 70.10 -18.82
C LEU A 22 -98.64 69.79 -17.43
N ALA A 23 -99.43 69.91 -16.37
CA ALA A 23 -99.03 69.50 -15.02
C ALA A 23 -98.86 67.97 -14.89
N GLY A 24 -99.66 67.17 -15.60
CA GLY A 24 -99.53 65.72 -15.69
C GLY A 24 -98.26 65.29 -16.44
N ASP A 25 -98.02 65.88 -17.60
CA ASP A 25 -96.84 65.64 -18.43
C ASP A 25 -95.56 66.07 -17.70
N SER A 26 -95.60 67.23 -17.02
CA SER A 26 -94.51 67.70 -16.17
C SER A 26 -94.25 66.77 -14.98
N ARG A 27 -95.29 66.14 -14.41
CA ARG A 27 -95.17 65.17 -13.33
C ARG A 27 -94.55 63.86 -13.81
N MET A 28 -94.95 63.37 -14.99
CA MET A 28 -94.35 62.19 -15.62
C MET A 28 -92.88 62.41 -15.97
N ALA A 29 -92.56 63.55 -16.59
CA ALA A 29 -91.18 63.93 -16.89
C ALA A 29 -90.34 64.02 -15.60
N ALA A 30 -90.89 64.56 -14.51
CA ALA A 30 -90.21 64.59 -13.22
C ALA A 30 -89.95 63.17 -12.66
N VAL A 31 -90.88 62.23 -12.82
CA VAL A 31 -90.71 60.83 -12.41
C VAL A 31 -89.64 60.14 -13.24
N GLU A 32 -89.64 60.34 -14.55
CA GLU A 32 -88.65 59.77 -15.47
C GLU A 32 -87.25 60.33 -15.17
N ILE A 33 -87.11 61.64 -15.02
CA ILE A 33 -85.87 62.29 -14.56
C ILE A 33 -85.41 61.69 -13.22
N THR A 34 -86.32 61.48 -12.27
CA THR A 34 -85.99 60.87 -10.98
C THR A 34 -85.44 59.44 -11.16
N GLN A 35 -86.02 58.64 -12.06
CA GLN A 35 -85.53 57.29 -12.37
C GLN A 35 -84.17 57.30 -13.08
N THR A 36 -83.95 58.21 -14.03
CA THR A 36 -82.66 58.36 -14.72
C THR A 36 -81.58 58.82 -13.76
N VAL A 37 -81.87 59.77 -12.88
CA VAL A 37 -80.95 60.24 -11.83
C VAL A 37 -80.61 59.11 -10.86
N ASN A 38 -81.58 58.30 -10.44
CA ASN A 38 -81.32 57.14 -9.58
C ASN A 38 -80.47 56.07 -10.28
N SER A 39 -80.73 55.81 -11.57
CA SER A 39 -79.94 54.86 -12.35
C SER A 39 -78.51 55.34 -12.56
N LEU A 40 -78.33 56.64 -12.86
CA LEU A 40 -77.02 57.28 -12.97
C LEU A 40 -76.28 57.26 -11.63
N GLY A 41 -76.98 57.46 -10.50
CA GLY A 41 -76.42 57.36 -9.16
C GLY A 41 -75.91 55.96 -8.84
N ASN A 42 -76.69 54.92 -9.18
CA ASN A 42 -76.25 53.53 -9.01
C ASN A 42 -75.05 53.18 -9.91
N GLU A 43 -75.05 53.65 -11.16
CA GLU A 43 -73.95 53.37 -12.10
C GLU A 43 -72.68 54.12 -11.71
N ALA A 44 -72.80 55.36 -11.22
CA ALA A 44 -71.69 56.12 -10.63
C ALA A 44 -71.14 55.43 -9.37
N GLY A 45 -72.01 54.82 -8.55
CA GLY A 45 -71.61 54.02 -7.40
C GLY A 45 -70.75 52.81 -7.79
N LYS A 46 -71.20 52.02 -8.77
CA LYS A 46 -70.43 50.88 -9.31
C LYS A 46 -69.12 51.33 -9.94
N PHE A 47 -69.12 52.44 -10.67
CA PHE A 47 -67.92 52.99 -11.29
C PHE A 47 -66.88 53.42 -10.24
N MET A 48 -67.33 54.06 -9.16
CA MET A 48 -66.48 54.40 -8.01
C MET A 48 -65.90 53.15 -7.34
N GLU A 49 -66.70 52.09 -7.19
CA GLU A 49 -66.26 50.81 -6.64
C GLU A 49 -65.18 50.16 -7.51
N GLN A 50 -65.34 50.19 -8.84
CA GLN A 50 -64.34 49.74 -9.80
C GLN A 50 -63.06 50.57 -9.78
N ILE A 51 -63.16 51.90 -9.66
CA ILE A 51 -61.99 52.78 -9.51
C ILE A 51 -61.23 52.43 -8.24
N THR A 52 -61.94 52.22 -7.13
CA THR A 52 -61.33 51.92 -5.83
C THR A 52 -60.61 50.56 -5.90
N SER A 53 -61.27 49.53 -6.44
CA SER A 53 -60.65 48.22 -6.68
C SER A 53 -59.45 48.27 -7.64
N GLY A 54 -59.54 49.09 -8.69
CA GLY A 54 -58.43 49.31 -9.64
C GLY A 54 -57.24 50.06 -9.00
N ALA A 55 -57.52 51.00 -8.10
CA ALA A 55 -56.51 51.71 -7.33
C ALA A 55 -55.79 50.76 -6.36
N ASP A 56 -56.53 49.92 -5.64
CA ASP A 56 -55.97 48.91 -4.74
C ASP A 56 -55.08 47.92 -5.53
N THR A 57 -55.57 47.43 -6.67
CA THR A 57 -54.80 46.52 -7.55
C THR A 57 -53.54 47.19 -8.10
N SER A 58 -53.59 48.49 -8.38
CA SER A 58 -52.41 49.26 -8.82
C SER A 58 -51.39 49.45 -7.69
N HIS A 59 -51.86 49.61 -6.46
CA HIS A 59 -51.00 49.70 -5.28
C HIS A 59 -50.29 48.37 -5.02
N ASP A 60 -51.03 47.26 -5.05
CA ASP A 60 -50.47 45.91 -4.96
C ASP A 60 -49.43 45.63 -6.06
N ALA A 61 -49.68 46.09 -7.28
CA ALA A 61 -48.74 45.98 -8.38
C ALA A 61 -47.46 46.79 -8.12
N GLN A 62 -47.57 48.01 -7.58
CA GLN A 62 -46.43 48.85 -7.20
C GLN A 62 -45.57 48.18 -6.12
N ASP A 63 -46.16 47.57 -5.10
CA ASP A 63 -45.45 46.87 -4.04
C ASP A 63 -44.70 45.63 -4.58
N ARG A 64 -45.32 44.89 -5.49
CA ARG A 64 -44.68 43.77 -6.19
C ARG A 64 -43.52 44.23 -7.06
N PHE A 65 -43.65 45.36 -7.75
CA PHE A 65 -42.57 45.95 -8.55
C PHE A 65 -41.39 46.40 -7.67
N SER A 66 -41.68 47.00 -6.52
CA SER A 66 -40.66 47.36 -5.54
C SER A 66 -39.88 46.12 -5.06
N SER A 67 -40.60 45.05 -4.74
CA SER A 67 -40.00 43.77 -4.34
C SER A 67 -39.16 43.13 -5.46
N LEU A 68 -39.63 43.20 -6.71
CA LEU A 68 -38.88 42.73 -7.89
C LEU A 68 -37.58 43.52 -8.09
N ASN A 69 -37.61 44.84 -7.94
CA ASN A 69 -36.40 45.67 -8.04
C ASN A 69 -35.38 45.31 -6.95
N ASN A 70 -35.83 45.04 -5.73
CA ASN A 70 -34.95 44.57 -4.65
C ASN A 70 -34.34 43.20 -4.98
N MET A 71 -35.13 42.24 -5.48
CA MET A 71 -34.61 40.94 -5.91
C MET A 71 -33.59 41.06 -7.03
N ILE A 72 -33.81 41.94 -8.02
CA ILE A 72 -32.86 42.17 -9.11
C ILE A 72 -31.54 42.73 -8.56
N ALA A 73 -31.60 43.66 -7.60
CA ALA A 73 -30.41 44.19 -6.94
C ALA A 73 -29.65 43.11 -6.16
N GLU A 74 -30.36 42.22 -5.46
CA GLU A 74 -29.75 41.08 -4.77
C GLU A 74 -29.07 40.11 -5.75
N VAL A 75 -29.73 39.77 -6.86
CA VAL A 75 -29.17 38.91 -7.92
C VAL A 75 -27.92 39.54 -8.53
N ALA A 76 -27.94 40.84 -8.82
CA ALA A 76 -26.76 41.55 -9.32
C ALA A 76 -25.59 41.49 -8.33
N GLY A 77 -25.87 41.66 -7.03
CA GLY A 77 -24.88 41.50 -5.96
C GLY A 77 -24.31 40.07 -5.88
N ALA A 78 -25.16 39.06 -6.01
CA ALA A 78 -24.74 37.66 -6.03
C ALA A 78 -23.85 37.35 -7.24
N VAL A 79 -24.21 37.83 -8.44
CA VAL A 79 -23.40 37.67 -9.66
C VAL A 79 -22.03 38.32 -9.50
N SER A 80 -21.96 39.50 -8.89
CA SER A 80 -20.68 40.17 -8.62
C SER A 80 -19.79 39.33 -7.68
N LYS A 81 -20.36 38.75 -6.61
CA LYS A 81 -19.63 37.85 -5.70
C LYS A 81 -19.15 36.58 -6.40
N VAL A 82 -19.95 36.02 -7.30
CA VAL A 82 -19.53 34.88 -8.14
C VAL A 82 -18.34 35.27 -9.01
N GLY A 83 -18.34 36.47 -9.61
CA GLY A 83 -17.21 36.98 -10.39
C GLY A 83 -15.92 37.08 -9.58
N GLU A 84 -16.00 37.63 -8.37
CA GLU A 84 -14.88 37.73 -7.43
C GLU A 84 -14.34 36.34 -7.04
N CYS A 85 -15.22 35.43 -6.64
CA CYS A 85 -14.86 34.04 -6.31
C CYS A 85 -14.19 33.33 -7.49
N ASN A 86 -14.67 33.55 -8.72
CA ASN A 86 -14.07 32.94 -9.91
C ASN A 86 -12.65 33.47 -10.17
N GLY A 87 -12.39 34.74 -9.85
CA GLY A 87 -11.05 35.33 -9.88
C GLY A 87 -10.10 34.68 -8.86
N GLU A 88 -10.55 34.50 -7.62
CA GLU A 88 -9.78 33.82 -6.57
C GLU A 88 -9.47 32.36 -6.93
N ILE A 89 -10.43 31.65 -7.52
CA ILE A 89 -10.26 30.27 -8.00
C ILE A 89 -9.19 30.23 -9.10
N ALA A 90 -9.23 31.16 -10.07
CA ALA A 90 -8.24 31.22 -11.13
C ALA A 90 -6.82 31.47 -10.59
N GLN A 91 -6.68 32.37 -9.62
CA GLN A 91 -5.40 32.65 -8.95
C GLN A 91 -4.89 31.45 -8.15
N SER A 92 -5.78 30.78 -7.43
CA SER A 92 -5.46 29.56 -6.68
C SER A 92 -5.01 28.45 -7.61
N ALA A 93 -5.70 28.23 -8.73
CA ALA A 93 -5.33 27.24 -9.74
C ALA A 93 -3.94 27.52 -10.36
N ALA A 94 -3.61 28.79 -10.63
CA ALA A 94 -2.29 29.18 -11.10
C ALA A 94 -1.19 28.86 -10.07
N THR A 95 -1.46 29.14 -8.79
CA THR A 95 -0.53 28.84 -7.68
C THR A 95 -0.31 27.33 -7.52
N VAL A 96 -1.38 26.54 -7.58
CA VAL A 96 -1.31 25.07 -7.55
C VAL A 96 -0.46 24.53 -8.70
N LYS A 97 -0.63 25.07 -9.92
CA LYS A 97 0.16 24.66 -11.10
C LYS A 97 1.66 24.90 -10.90
N LEU A 98 2.05 26.04 -10.34
CA LEU A 98 3.46 26.35 -10.05
C LEU A 98 4.03 25.36 -9.02
N ARG A 99 3.31 25.14 -7.91
CA ARG A 99 3.71 24.19 -6.86
C ARG A 99 3.82 22.75 -7.37
N LEU A 100 2.95 22.35 -8.30
CA LEU A 100 3.05 21.04 -8.95
C LEU A 100 4.31 20.91 -9.81
N GLY A 101 4.79 21.98 -10.43
CA GLY A 101 6.06 22.00 -11.15
C GLY A 101 7.27 21.82 -10.23
N GLU A 102 7.26 22.52 -9.09
CA GLU A 102 8.28 22.39 -8.04
C GLU A 102 8.28 20.97 -7.44
N LEU A 103 7.10 20.45 -7.13
CA LEU A 103 6.94 19.09 -6.60
C LEU A 103 7.47 18.03 -7.57
N LYS A 104 7.19 18.15 -8.88
CA LYS A 104 7.75 17.25 -9.89
C LYS A 104 9.27 17.27 -9.92
N SER A 105 9.87 18.45 -9.80
CA SER A 105 11.32 18.61 -9.75
C SER A 105 11.91 17.99 -8.48
N ALA A 106 11.27 18.22 -7.34
CA ALA A 106 11.65 17.59 -6.07
C ALA A 106 11.57 16.06 -6.14
N GLN A 107 10.48 15.51 -6.69
CA GLN A 107 10.31 14.07 -6.89
C GLN A 107 11.39 13.48 -7.80
N HIS A 108 11.77 14.18 -8.87
CA HIS A 108 12.86 13.76 -9.75
C HIS A 108 14.19 13.69 -9.01
N ASN A 109 14.50 14.70 -8.18
CA ASN A 109 15.72 14.73 -7.38
C ASN A 109 15.75 13.61 -6.33
N VAL A 110 14.63 13.35 -5.65
CA VAL A 110 14.51 12.23 -4.70
C VAL A 110 14.76 10.90 -5.42
N LYS A 111 14.13 10.67 -6.58
CA LYS A 111 14.34 9.45 -7.37
C LYS A 111 15.82 9.28 -7.77
N LYS A 112 16.46 10.35 -8.24
CA LYS A 112 17.89 10.33 -8.61
C LYS A 112 18.79 9.99 -7.41
N SER A 113 18.55 10.62 -6.27
CA SER A 113 19.28 10.35 -5.02
C SER A 113 19.08 8.92 -4.54
N ASN A 114 17.85 8.40 -4.61
CA ASN A 114 17.54 7.04 -4.21
C ASN A 114 18.25 6.01 -5.10
N ASN A 115 18.27 6.22 -6.42
CA ASN A 115 19.02 5.37 -7.34
C ASN A 115 20.52 5.38 -7.03
N LYS A 116 21.10 6.57 -6.77
CA LYS A 116 22.51 6.69 -6.40
C LYS A 116 22.82 5.99 -5.08
N LEU A 117 21.94 6.13 -4.08
CA LEU A 117 22.09 5.45 -2.80
C LEU A 117 22.02 3.93 -2.97
N SER A 118 21.09 3.43 -3.78
CA SER A 118 20.98 2.00 -4.08
C SER A 118 22.26 1.47 -4.72
N THR A 119 22.87 2.18 -5.67
CA THR A 119 24.17 1.78 -6.25
C THR A 119 25.27 1.78 -5.20
N LEU A 120 25.39 2.84 -4.39
CA LEU A 120 26.41 2.90 -3.35
C LEU A 120 26.27 1.81 -2.29
N LEU A 121 25.04 1.39 -1.97
CA LEU A 121 24.79 0.29 -1.04
C LEU A 121 25.21 -1.05 -1.62
N VAL A 122 24.95 -1.30 -2.91
CA VAL A 122 25.45 -2.49 -3.61
C VAL A 122 26.98 -2.50 -3.61
N ASP A 123 27.62 -1.40 -4.01
CA ASP A 123 29.08 -1.30 -4.03
C ASP A 123 29.70 -1.48 -2.62
N ALA A 124 29.05 -0.95 -1.58
CA ALA A 124 29.51 -1.10 -0.21
C ALA A 124 29.35 -2.55 0.28
N HIS A 125 28.25 -3.22 -0.08
CA HIS A 125 28.03 -4.62 0.24
C HIS A 125 29.08 -5.51 -0.43
N ASP A 126 29.33 -5.32 -1.73
CA ASP A 126 30.34 -6.08 -2.48
C ASP A 126 31.74 -5.92 -1.84
N LYS A 127 32.09 -4.70 -1.43
CA LYS A 127 33.37 -4.45 -0.73
C LYS A 127 33.45 -5.13 0.63
N ILE A 128 32.34 -5.23 1.38
CA ILE A 128 32.32 -5.96 2.65
C ILE A 128 32.52 -7.45 2.39
N THR A 129 31.84 -8.02 1.39
CA THR A 129 32.03 -9.41 1.00
C THR A 129 33.47 -9.69 0.59
N ASP A 130 34.10 -8.80 -0.19
CA ASP A 130 35.52 -8.91 -0.56
C ASP A 130 36.44 -8.85 0.66
N LEU A 131 36.16 -7.97 1.63
CA LEU A 131 36.93 -7.88 2.87
C LEU A 131 36.80 -9.16 3.69
N ASP A 132 35.61 -9.73 3.82
CA ASP A 132 35.38 -10.98 4.56
C ASP A 132 36.11 -12.17 3.91
N ILE A 133 36.06 -12.27 2.57
CA ILE A 133 36.79 -13.29 1.83
C ILE A 133 38.31 -13.12 2.03
N ASN A 134 38.83 -11.89 1.93
CA ASN A 134 40.26 -11.65 2.08
C ASN A 134 40.74 -11.87 3.52
N ALA A 135 39.95 -11.47 4.53
CA ALA A 135 40.24 -11.75 5.93
C ALA A 135 40.28 -13.25 6.20
N SER A 136 39.34 -14.02 5.64
CA SER A 136 39.35 -15.48 5.75
C SER A 136 40.57 -16.11 5.06
N LYS A 137 40.98 -15.63 3.88
CA LYS A 137 42.22 -16.09 3.22
C LYS A 137 43.48 -15.79 4.06
N MET A 138 43.56 -14.62 4.68
CA MET A 138 44.67 -14.28 5.58
C MET A 138 44.66 -15.19 6.82
N PHE A 139 43.49 -15.42 7.41
CA PHE A 139 43.33 -16.32 8.54
C PHE A 139 43.75 -17.75 8.19
N ASP A 140 43.29 -18.27 7.05
CA ASP A 140 43.69 -19.56 6.52
C ASP A 140 45.22 -19.71 6.41
N GLN A 141 45.90 -18.70 5.87
CA GLN A 141 47.36 -18.69 5.75
C GLN A 141 48.07 -18.67 7.12
N ILE A 142 47.54 -17.95 8.10
CA ILE A 142 48.09 -17.90 9.47
C ILE A 142 48.02 -19.29 10.11
N VAL A 143 46.89 -19.98 9.96
CA VAL A 143 46.73 -21.33 10.55
C VAL A 143 47.61 -22.34 9.83
N HIS A 144 47.67 -22.31 8.50
CA HIS A 144 48.58 -23.19 7.73
C HIS A 144 50.06 -22.95 8.05
N ALA A 145 50.44 -21.75 8.48
CA ALA A 145 51.79 -21.43 8.92
C ALA A 145 52.09 -21.89 10.37
N GLY A 146 51.15 -22.56 11.05
CA GLY A 146 51.29 -22.98 12.45
C GLY A 146 51.33 -21.81 13.43
N MET A 147 50.74 -20.67 13.05
CA MET A 147 50.73 -19.46 13.86
C MET A 147 49.43 -19.28 14.65
N SER A 148 48.58 -20.32 14.73
CA SER A 148 47.38 -20.31 15.57
C SER A 148 47.22 -21.59 16.41
N PRO A 149 47.92 -21.68 17.56
CA PRO A 149 47.85 -22.84 18.46
C PRO A 149 46.45 -23.12 19.02
N VAL A 150 45.56 -22.12 18.99
CA VAL A 150 44.17 -22.27 19.46
C VAL A 150 43.31 -23.04 18.46
N ASP A 151 43.64 -22.94 17.15
CA ASP A 151 42.86 -23.56 16.07
C ASP A 151 43.37 -24.96 15.69
N GLU A 152 44.67 -25.22 15.88
CA GLU A 152 45.31 -26.50 15.53
C GLU A 152 44.56 -27.74 16.04
N PRO A 153 44.12 -27.82 17.32
CA PRO A 153 43.38 -29.00 17.80
C PRO A 153 42.05 -29.23 17.06
N TYR A 154 41.38 -28.15 16.63
CA TYR A 154 40.13 -28.24 15.87
C TYR A 154 40.38 -28.70 14.44
N VAL A 155 41.49 -28.28 13.82
CA VAL A 155 41.92 -28.75 12.50
C VAL A 155 42.22 -30.26 12.53
N GLU A 156 43.03 -30.72 13.49
CA GLU A 156 43.33 -32.14 13.64
C GLU A 156 42.06 -32.97 13.86
N GLN A 157 41.14 -32.44 14.67
CA GLN A 157 39.86 -33.08 14.93
C GLN A 157 38.97 -33.12 13.69
N ALA A 158 38.91 -32.03 12.90
CA ALA A 158 38.15 -31.97 11.65
C ALA A 158 38.68 -32.99 10.63
N LEU A 159 39.99 -33.08 10.44
CA LEU A 159 40.63 -34.06 9.56
C LEU A 159 40.34 -35.49 10.02
N SER A 160 40.46 -35.78 11.31
CA SER A 160 40.15 -37.10 11.89
C SER A 160 38.69 -37.51 11.68
N TYR A 161 37.75 -36.58 11.84
CA TYR A 161 36.32 -36.85 11.62
C TYR A 161 35.96 -36.96 10.14
N ALA A 162 36.55 -36.14 9.28
CA ALA A 162 36.40 -36.25 7.84
C ALA A 162 36.87 -37.63 7.34
N GLU A 163 37.98 -38.17 7.85
CA GLU A 163 38.42 -39.53 7.51
C GLU A 163 37.43 -40.61 7.94
N LYS A 164 36.87 -40.51 9.15
CA LYS A 164 35.83 -41.46 9.62
C LYS A 164 34.57 -41.38 8.75
N PHE A 165 34.19 -40.16 8.36
CA PHE A 165 33.06 -39.91 7.46
C PHE A 165 33.31 -40.49 6.06
N ARG A 166 34.51 -40.26 5.50
CA ARG A 166 34.94 -40.82 4.21
C ARG A 166 34.89 -42.35 4.26
N ALA A 167 35.50 -42.96 5.28
CA ALA A 167 35.53 -44.42 5.43
C ALA A 167 34.12 -45.03 5.55
N MET A 168 33.21 -44.39 6.29
CA MET A 168 31.81 -44.83 6.42
C MET A 168 31.09 -44.81 5.06
N THR A 169 31.23 -43.71 4.32
CA THR A 169 30.57 -43.53 3.03
C THR A 169 31.18 -44.45 1.97
N GLN A 170 32.52 -44.58 1.93
CA GLN A 170 33.20 -45.49 1.02
C GLN A 170 32.79 -46.95 1.27
N LYS A 171 32.69 -47.37 2.53
CA LYS A 171 32.20 -48.71 2.88
C LYS A 171 30.79 -48.97 2.35
N ALA A 172 29.89 -47.97 2.41
CA ALA A 172 28.54 -48.11 1.86
C ALA A 172 28.53 -48.20 0.33
N LEU A 173 29.43 -47.48 -0.36
CA LEU A 173 29.66 -47.60 -1.79
C LEU A 173 30.17 -49.00 -2.16
N ASP A 174 31.20 -49.48 -1.47
CA ASP A 174 31.84 -50.78 -1.71
C ASP A 174 30.86 -51.95 -1.49
N GLN A 175 29.92 -51.78 -0.55
CA GLN A 175 28.88 -52.77 -0.24
C GLN A 175 27.64 -52.67 -1.16
N GLY A 176 27.57 -51.65 -2.02
CA GLY A 176 26.41 -51.39 -2.88
C GLY A 176 25.15 -50.94 -2.13
N ILE A 177 25.29 -50.52 -0.87
CA ILE A 177 24.18 -49.95 -0.07
C ILE A 177 23.85 -48.54 -0.56
N LEU A 178 24.88 -47.80 -0.99
CA LEU A 178 24.77 -46.50 -1.66
C LEU A 178 25.41 -46.62 -3.03
N SER A 179 24.75 -46.15 -4.09
CA SER A 179 25.39 -46.08 -5.41
C SER A 179 26.09 -44.74 -5.64
N GLU A 180 27.10 -44.72 -6.50
CA GLU A 180 27.76 -43.47 -6.90
C GLU A 180 26.78 -42.49 -7.57
N ALA A 181 25.82 -43.01 -8.34
CA ALA A 181 24.77 -42.19 -8.95
C ALA A 181 23.88 -41.48 -7.92
N GLU A 182 23.67 -42.08 -6.74
CA GLU A 182 22.91 -41.48 -5.65
C GLU A 182 23.73 -40.46 -4.89
N LEU A 183 24.98 -40.79 -4.56
CA LEU A 183 25.90 -39.89 -3.86
C LEU A 183 26.12 -38.58 -4.64
N PHE A 184 26.23 -38.68 -5.95
CA PHE A 184 26.48 -37.54 -6.83
C PHE A 184 25.23 -37.00 -7.53
N ASP A 185 24.04 -37.39 -7.10
CA ASP A 185 22.81 -36.85 -7.65
C ASP A 185 22.74 -35.33 -7.42
N ARG A 186 22.45 -34.59 -8.49
CA ARG A 186 22.25 -33.12 -8.49
C ARG A 186 20.85 -32.75 -8.99
N ASN A 187 19.99 -33.73 -9.25
CA ASN A 187 18.63 -33.50 -9.70
C ASN A 187 17.70 -33.18 -8.51
N TYR A 188 17.94 -32.02 -7.91
CA TYR A 188 17.27 -31.58 -6.69
C TYR A 188 15.77 -31.40 -6.86
N GLN A 189 15.01 -32.10 -6.02
CA GLN A 189 13.54 -32.02 -5.97
C GLN A 189 13.14 -31.10 -4.82
N GLN A 190 12.40 -30.03 -5.12
CA GLN A 190 11.97 -29.08 -4.11
C GLN A 190 11.01 -29.74 -3.10
N ILE A 191 11.19 -29.45 -1.82
CA ILE A 191 10.29 -29.84 -0.73
C ILE A 191 9.11 -28.88 -0.75
N SER A 192 7.91 -29.42 -1.00
CA SER A 192 6.69 -28.60 -0.98
C SER A 192 6.43 -28.02 0.40
N GLY A 193 6.02 -26.75 0.46
CA GLY A 193 5.67 -26.07 1.72
C GLY A 193 6.86 -25.53 2.52
N SER A 194 8.09 -25.53 1.99
CA SER A 194 9.23 -24.87 2.63
C SER A 194 9.37 -23.41 2.17
N ASN A 195 9.70 -22.52 3.10
CA ASN A 195 10.05 -21.13 2.79
C ASN A 195 11.20 -20.66 3.71
N PRO A 196 12.44 -20.44 3.22
CA PRO A 196 12.87 -20.46 1.81
C PRO A 196 12.81 -21.86 1.14
N PRO A 197 12.97 -21.94 -0.20
CA PRO A 197 12.98 -23.21 -0.92
C PRO A 197 14.06 -24.17 -0.41
N ARG A 198 13.66 -25.42 -0.19
CA ARG A 198 14.54 -26.53 0.21
C ARG A 198 14.39 -27.69 -0.75
N TYR A 199 15.37 -28.57 -0.77
CA TYR A 199 15.46 -29.64 -1.76
C TYR A 199 15.83 -30.98 -1.14
N ARG A 200 15.52 -32.04 -1.87
CA ARG A 200 15.99 -33.41 -1.62
C ARG A 200 16.71 -33.92 -2.86
N SER A 201 17.63 -34.84 -2.64
CA SER A 201 18.26 -35.67 -3.68
C SER A 201 18.10 -37.13 -3.30
N ARG A 202 18.53 -38.03 -4.19
CA ARG A 202 18.56 -39.46 -3.88
C ARG A 202 19.51 -39.82 -2.72
N LEU A 203 20.46 -38.95 -2.37
CA LEU A 203 21.34 -39.13 -1.22
C LEU A 203 20.64 -38.84 0.12
N THR A 204 19.59 -38.01 0.13
CA THR A 204 19.05 -37.40 1.35
C THR A 204 18.63 -38.42 2.42
N ASP A 205 17.87 -39.46 2.05
CA ASP A 205 17.41 -40.46 3.02
C ASP A 205 18.57 -41.27 3.63
N TRP A 206 19.56 -41.62 2.81
CA TRP A 206 20.73 -42.34 3.28
C TRP A 206 21.61 -41.45 4.17
N ALA A 207 21.80 -40.18 3.81
CA ALA A 207 22.53 -39.21 4.64
C ALA A 207 21.81 -38.96 5.99
N ASP A 208 20.49 -38.87 6.00
CA ASP A 208 19.69 -38.74 7.22
C ASP A 208 19.86 -39.95 8.16
N ALA A 209 19.99 -41.16 7.62
CA ALA A 209 20.16 -42.37 8.41
C ALA A 209 21.60 -42.60 8.89
N ASN A 210 22.61 -42.14 8.15
CA ASN A 210 24.02 -42.49 8.39
C ASN A 210 24.90 -41.32 8.82
N TRP A 211 24.74 -40.15 8.20
CA TRP A 211 25.57 -38.97 8.50
C TRP A 211 25.04 -38.19 9.70
N ARG A 212 23.72 -38.01 9.81
CA ARG A 212 23.11 -37.26 10.91
C ARG A 212 23.48 -37.81 12.30
N PRO A 213 23.44 -39.13 12.56
CA PRO A 213 23.86 -39.66 13.86
C PRO A 213 25.31 -39.34 14.21
N LEU A 214 26.19 -39.28 13.21
CA LEU A 214 27.58 -38.85 13.41
C LEU A 214 27.62 -37.36 13.79
N PHE A 215 26.89 -36.49 13.07
CA PHE A 215 26.86 -35.06 13.37
C PHE A 215 26.34 -34.78 14.80
N ASP A 216 25.26 -35.45 15.20
CA ASP A 216 24.68 -35.30 16.53
C ASP A 216 25.63 -35.74 17.64
N LYS A 217 26.36 -36.84 17.43
CA LYS A 217 27.38 -37.32 18.37
C LYS A 217 28.49 -36.27 18.56
N LEU A 218 28.99 -35.70 17.47
CA LEU A 218 30.09 -34.72 17.51
C LEU A 218 29.67 -33.41 18.18
N ARG A 219 28.42 -32.98 17.99
CA ARG A 219 27.87 -31.83 18.70
C ARG A 219 27.82 -32.05 20.21
N GLY A 220 27.37 -33.23 20.66
CA GLY A 220 27.22 -33.55 22.08
C GLY A 220 28.55 -33.61 22.85
N GLU A 221 29.64 -34.00 22.19
CA GLU A 221 30.95 -34.18 22.84
C GLU A 221 31.71 -32.85 23.03
N ASN A 222 31.61 -31.91 22.09
CA ASN A 222 32.47 -30.72 22.05
C ASN A 222 31.76 -29.40 21.69
N ASN A 223 30.42 -29.39 21.67
CA ASN A 223 29.60 -28.24 21.23
C ASN A 223 29.98 -27.71 19.84
N LEU A 224 30.35 -28.63 18.94
CA LEU A 224 30.73 -28.33 17.56
C LEU A 224 29.51 -28.35 16.66
N SER A 225 29.51 -27.53 15.62
CA SER A 225 28.56 -27.65 14.52
C SER A 225 29.23 -28.41 13.38
N VAL A 226 28.64 -29.53 12.97
CA VAL A 226 29.19 -30.35 11.89
C VAL A 226 28.15 -30.52 10.79
N ILE A 227 28.57 -30.26 9.55
CA ILE A 227 27.77 -30.46 8.35
C ILE A 227 28.62 -31.06 7.23
N CYS A 228 27.95 -31.49 6.16
CA CYS A 228 28.60 -31.78 4.88
C CYS A 228 27.78 -31.14 3.78
N SER A 229 28.47 -30.54 2.83
CA SER A 229 27.85 -29.84 1.71
C SER A 229 28.50 -30.26 0.41
N ALA A 230 27.69 -30.46 -0.63
CA ALA A 230 28.18 -30.77 -1.96
C ALA A 230 28.93 -29.57 -2.58
N GLU A 231 29.64 -29.78 -3.69
CA GLU A 231 30.38 -28.72 -4.41
C GLU A 231 29.53 -27.50 -4.84
N ASP A 232 28.23 -27.70 -5.02
CA ASP A 232 27.26 -26.65 -5.34
C ASP A 232 26.61 -26.02 -4.09
N GLY A 233 26.99 -26.47 -2.89
CA GLY A 233 26.48 -25.97 -1.62
C GLY A 233 25.28 -26.72 -1.07
N PHE A 234 24.84 -27.82 -1.69
CA PHE A 234 23.69 -28.58 -1.19
C PHE A 234 24.02 -29.36 0.09
N LEU A 235 23.21 -29.17 1.14
CA LEU A 235 23.31 -29.90 2.40
C LEU A 235 22.30 -31.06 2.41
N PRO A 236 22.68 -32.32 2.13
CA PRO A 236 21.72 -33.43 2.09
C PRO A 236 21.08 -33.70 3.45
N THR A 237 21.78 -33.45 4.54
CA THR A 237 21.28 -33.55 5.91
C THR A 237 21.92 -32.48 6.80
N HIS A 238 21.49 -32.43 8.05
CA HIS A 238 22.07 -31.58 9.09
C HIS A 238 21.93 -32.30 10.44
N MET A 239 22.47 -31.72 11.51
CA MET A 239 22.19 -32.15 12.90
C MET A 239 20.67 -32.16 13.18
N SER A 240 20.21 -33.08 14.02
CA SER A 240 18.78 -33.37 14.28
C SER A 240 17.95 -32.16 14.71
N ASP A 241 18.53 -31.25 15.49
CA ASP A 241 17.83 -30.04 15.94
C ASP A 241 17.44 -29.11 14.79
N TYR A 242 18.22 -29.14 13.70
CA TYR A 242 18.01 -28.32 12.50
C TYR A 242 17.37 -29.09 11.34
N CYS A 243 16.79 -30.25 11.63
CA CYS A 243 16.08 -31.08 10.66
C CYS A 243 14.58 -31.17 10.96
N LYS A 244 13.95 -30.10 11.44
CA LYS A 244 12.50 -30.06 11.69
C LYS A 244 11.73 -30.09 10.36
N ALA A 245 10.47 -30.49 10.44
CA ALA A 245 9.56 -30.42 9.31
C ALA A 245 9.28 -28.95 8.97
N PRO A 246 9.34 -28.57 7.67
CA PRO A 246 9.02 -27.22 7.26
C PRO A 246 7.53 -26.93 7.47
N THR A 247 7.22 -25.69 7.83
CA THR A 247 5.84 -25.22 8.04
C THR A 247 5.43 -24.18 7.00
N GLY A 248 6.38 -23.65 6.23
CA GLY A 248 6.19 -22.55 5.30
C GLY A 248 6.27 -21.17 5.95
N ASP A 249 6.43 -21.13 7.28
CA ASP A 249 6.74 -19.92 8.03
C ASP A 249 8.26 -19.64 7.97
N PRO A 250 8.69 -18.49 7.39
CA PRO A 250 10.10 -18.13 7.29
C PRO A 250 10.85 -18.11 8.62
N GLU A 251 10.20 -17.75 9.72
CA GLU A 251 10.87 -17.68 11.02
C GLU A 251 11.23 -19.08 11.53
N HIS A 252 10.27 -20.00 11.51
CA HIS A 252 10.48 -21.40 11.88
C HIS A 252 11.45 -22.11 10.93
N ASP A 253 11.25 -21.97 9.62
CA ASP A 253 12.04 -22.67 8.61
C ASP A 253 13.51 -22.22 8.63
N ASN A 254 13.79 -20.92 8.75
CA ASN A 254 15.18 -20.45 8.83
C ASN A 254 15.89 -20.90 10.11
N ALA A 255 15.17 -20.97 11.23
CA ALA A 255 15.75 -21.35 12.52
C ALA A 255 16.00 -22.86 12.64
N TRP A 256 15.10 -23.70 12.14
CA TRP A 256 15.07 -25.13 12.48
C TRP A 256 15.08 -26.09 11.30
N CYS A 257 15.08 -25.57 10.07
CA CYS A 257 14.96 -26.35 8.84
C CYS A 257 16.18 -26.12 7.94
N ARG A 258 17.37 -26.49 8.40
CA ARG A 258 18.65 -26.24 7.70
C ARG A 258 19.09 -27.38 6.76
N ASN A 259 18.52 -28.58 6.83
CA ASN A 259 18.80 -29.61 5.81
C ASN A 259 18.17 -29.24 4.44
N GLY A 260 18.72 -29.74 3.34
CA GLY A 260 18.18 -29.53 2.00
C GLY A 260 18.31 -28.11 1.45
N ILE A 261 18.97 -27.19 2.15
CA ILE A 261 19.30 -25.87 1.61
C ILE A 261 20.50 -25.98 0.66
N ILE A 262 20.63 -25.00 -0.23
CA ILE A 262 21.81 -24.83 -1.09
C ILE A 262 22.45 -23.51 -0.69
N VAL A 263 23.65 -23.56 -0.10
CA VAL A 263 24.40 -22.39 0.36
C VAL A 263 25.78 -22.42 -0.29
N LYS A 264 26.01 -21.47 -1.19
CA LYS A 264 27.30 -21.27 -1.86
C LYS A 264 27.52 -19.78 -2.12
N ASN A 265 27.87 -19.05 -1.07
CA ASN A 265 28.13 -17.61 -1.12
C ASN A 265 29.37 -17.25 -0.30
N GLY A 266 29.91 -16.04 -0.54
CA GLY A 266 31.05 -15.51 0.21
C GLY A 266 32.24 -16.48 0.27
N VAL A 267 32.62 -16.87 1.48
CA VAL A 267 33.76 -17.74 1.78
C VAL A 267 33.55 -19.21 1.38
N ASP A 268 32.31 -19.66 1.17
CA ASP A 268 32.05 -21.02 0.71
C ASP A 268 32.56 -21.25 -0.72
N ILE A 269 32.57 -20.21 -1.56
CA ILE A 269 33.05 -20.30 -2.94
C ILE A 269 34.54 -20.72 -2.98
N PRO A 270 35.48 -19.95 -2.39
CA PRO A 270 36.88 -20.34 -2.39
C PRO A 270 37.14 -21.65 -1.61
N ALA A 271 36.37 -21.96 -0.57
CA ALA A 271 36.50 -23.24 0.14
C ALA A 271 36.19 -24.44 -0.75
N LYS A 272 35.10 -24.37 -1.50
CA LYS A 272 34.66 -25.42 -2.44
C LYS A 272 35.55 -25.51 -3.68
N GLU A 273 36.36 -24.50 -3.96
CA GLU A 273 37.37 -24.50 -5.03
C GLU A 273 38.75 -24.97 -4.54
N SER A 274 39.05 -24.83 -3.25
CA SER A 274 40.33 -25.20 -2.66
C SER A 274 40.62 -26.69 -2.80
N THR A 275 41.86 -27.03 -3.19
CA THR A 275 42.37 -28.40 -3.27
C THR A 275 43.36 -28.73 -2.16
N ALA A 276 43.54 -27.84 -1.18
CA ALA A 276 44.36 -28.09 0.00
C ALA A 276 43.71 -29.16 0.89
N ASP A 277 44.46 -29.71 1.84
CA ASP A 277 43.94 -30.72 2.78
C ASP A 277 42.77 -30.20 3.61
N TYR A 278 42.78 -28.89 3.90
CA TYR A 278 41.66 -28.15 4.45
C TYR A 278 41.74 -26.66 4.05
N MET A 279 40.66 -25.93 4.26
CA MET A 279 40.63 -24.47 4.27
C MET A 279 39.94 -24.00 5.55
N MET A 280 40.40 -22.89 6.12
CA MET A 280 39.73 -22.22 7.22
C MET A 280 39.09 -20.91 6.78
N ALA A 281 37.92 -20.62 7.35
CA ALA A 281 37.27 -19.34 7.19
C ALA A 281 36.73 -18.83 8.52
N VAL A 282 36.53 -17.51 8.59
CA VAL A 282 35.86 -16.85 9.69
C VAL A 282 34.61 -16.20 9.12
N TYR A 283 33.45 -16.48 9.71
CA TYR A 283 32.22 -15.81 9.31
C TYR A 283 31.35 -15.48 10.53
N ALA A 284 30.60 -14.38 10.42
CA ALA A 284 29.59 -14.01 11.39
C ALA A 284 28.30 -14.78 11.09
N HIS A 285 27.66 -15.36 12.11
CA HIS A 285 26.41 -16.09 11.90
C HIS A 285 25.27 -15.11 11.55
N GLU A 286 24.69 -15.26 10.36
CA GLU A 286 23.48 -14.51 9.97
C GLU A 286 22.26 -15.11 10.69
N GLY A 287 22.01 -14.65 11.93
CA GLY A 287 20.90 -15.17 12.75
C GLY A 287 20.57 -14.35 14.01
N GLY A 288 21.12 -13.14 14.15
CA GLY A 288 20.82 -12.22 15.26
C GLY A 288 21.74 -12.34 16.48
N THR A 289 22.51 -13.42 16.61
CA THR A 289 23.66 -13.47 17.51
C THR A 289 24.89 -12.96 16.75
N HIS A 290 25.58 -11.93 17.25
CA HIS A 290 26.85 -11.44 16.68
C HIS A 290 28.01 -12.43 16.95
N GLU A 291 27.72 -13.72 16.98
CA GLU A 291 28.69 -14.77 17.27
C GLU A 291 29.52 -15.04 16.02
N THR A 292 30.83 -14.87 16.18
CA THR A 292 31.81 -15.24 15.17
C THR A 292 32.05 -16.75 15.26
N PHE A 293 31.92 -17.43 14.12
CA PHE A 293 32.28 -18.82 13.98
C PHE A 293 33.52 -18.93 13.11
N ARG A 294 34.37 -19.90 13.47
CA ARG A 294 35.44 -20.38 12.61
C ARG A 294 34.97 -21.70 12.02
N ASN A 295 35.21 -21.88 10.73
CA ASN A 295 34.82 -23.09 10.02
C ASN A 295 36.02 -23.69 9.30
N ILE A 296 36.12 -25.01 9.37
CA ILE A 296 37.15 -25.80 8.72
C ILE A 296 36.46 -26.63 7.65
N TYR A 297 36.87 -26.43 6.39
CA TYR A 297 36.39 -27.15 5.22
C TYR A 297 37.42 -28.21 4.86
N VAL A 298 37.02 -29.48 4.86
CA VAL A 298 37.87 -30.61 4.47
C VAL A 298 37.31 -31.23 3.18
N PRO A 299 37.99 -31.08 2.02
CA PRO A 299 37.47 -31.56 0.75
C PRO A 299 37.23 -33.07 0.72
N LEU A 300 36.04 -33.52 0.32
CA LEU A 300 35.67 -34.93 0.27
C LEU A 300 35.77 -35.49 -1.15
N TYR A 301 36.50 -36.60 -1.30
CA TYR A 301 36.64 -37.33 -2.56
C TYR A 301 36.18 -38.77 -2.39
N PHE A 302 35.41 -39.26 -3.36
CA PHE A 302 34.96 -40.66 -3.44
C PHE A 302 35.26 -41.19 -4.83
N ASN A 303 35.87 -42.38 -4.92
CA ASN A 303 36.32 -42.97 -6.18
C ASN A 303 37.13 -42.02 -7.08
N GLY A 304 37.94 -41.14 -6.48
CA GLY A 304 38.76 -40.15 -7.21
C GLY A 304 38.03 -38.90 -7.69
N ARG A 305 36.73 -38.75 -7.36
CA ARG A 305 35.91 -37.60 -7.74
C ARG A 305 35.55 -36.76 -6.52
N ARG A 306 35.75 -35.44 -6.60
CA ARG A 306 35.32 -34.51 -5.54
C ARG A 306 33.81 -34.56 -5.43
N TRP A 307 33.30 -34.60 -4.22
CA TRP A 307 31.86 -34.54 -3.92
C TRP A 307 31.44 -33.20 -3.33
N GLY A 308 32.27 -32.65 -2.45
CA GLY A 308 31.95 -31.50 -1.63
C GLY A 308 32.95 -31.37 -0.48
N ASP A 309 32.53 -30.82 0.66
CA ASP A 309 33.38 -30.68 1.85
C ASP A 309 32.68 -31.23 3.10
N PHE A 310 33.47 -31.77 4.02
CA PHE A 310 33.11 -31.95 5.41
C PHE A 310 33.43 -30.64 6.14
N GLU A 311 32.49 -30.12 6.91
CA GLU A 311 32.65 -28.83 7.57
C GLU A 311 32.48 -28.95 9.07
N LEU A 312 33.42 -28.36 9.81
CA LEU A 312 33.42 -28.30 11.26
C LEU A 312 33.53 -26.85 11.69
N ALA A 313 32.44 -26.34 12.27
CA ALA A 313 32.38 -24.99 12.79
C ALA A 313 32.39 -24.99 14.33
N TYR A 314 33.11 -24.02 14.88
CA TYR A 314 33.25 -23.82 16.33
C TYR A 314 33.32 -22.33 16.64
N SER A 315 32.96 -21.98 17.87
CA SER A 315 33.10 -20.62 18.39
C SER A 315 34.09 -20.63 19.53
N ILE A 316 34.99 -19.66 19.52
CA ILE A 316 35.92 -19.41 20.63
C ILE A 316 35.29 -18.32 21.47
N ARG A 317 34.56 -18.70 22.53
CA ARG A 317 34.19 -17.74 23.56
C ARG A 317 35.40 -17.52 24.46
N ASP A 318 35.82 -16.28 24.63
CA ASP A 318 36.78 -15.91 25.67
C ASP A 318 36.19 -16.33 27.02
N SER A 319 36.77 -17.36 27.64
CA SER A 319 36.46 -17.79 29.01
C SER A 319 37.14 -16.88 30.04
N LYS A 320 37.15 -15.56 29.77
CA LYS A 320 37.62 -14.51 30.68
C LYS A 320 36.56 -13.42 30.71
N HIS A 321 35.57 -13.61 31.57
CA HIS A 321 34.84 -12.60 32.36
C HIS A 321 33.55 -13.26 32.88
N ILE A 322 33.70 -14.09 33.92
CA ILE A 322 32.68 -14.28 34.94
C ILE A 322 33.28 -13.73 36.23
#